data_AF-A0A958GB72-F1
#
_entry.id   AF-A0A958GB72-F1
#
_cell.length_a   1.000
_cell.length_b   1.000
_cell.length_c   1.000
_cell.angle_alpha   90.00
_cell.angle_beta   90.00
_cell.angle_gamma   90.00
#
_symmetry.space_group_name_H-M   'P 1'
#
loop_
_entity.id
_entity.type
_entity.pdbx_description
1 polymer ?
#
loop_
_entity_poly.entity_id
_entity_poly.type
_entity_poly.pdbx_seq_one_letter_code
_entity_poly.pdbx_strand_id
1 'polypeptide(L)'
;MKLGRTSSLLVFTVTLLGLLLMIWAVSLIRDAFQYQAAGETNARLIGRLIEFEDALHRLEAIIHQEFPDDSPKTATQYWVREYAEYLKSREEISGLYPPETVLSMLAETDSVTHNMDSLYMEVISLPAASKPLQEIAFYQESHRAVSLVREEIRERRAYNSQLSQQLTRNWHILSMLMVVCFLMLIMFAA
;
A
#
# COMPACT_ATOMS: atom_id res chain seq x y z
N MET A 1 6.24 -67.38 -7.46
CA MET A 1 6.72 -66.11 -8.05
C MET A 1 5.64 -65.03 -7.91
N LYS A 2 5.52 -64.35 -6.75
CA LYS A 2 4.60 -63.20 -6.57
C LYS A 2 5.17 -62.06 -5.70
N LEU A 3 6.25 -62.29 -4.95
CA LEU A 3 6.86 -61.27 -4.08
C LEU A 3 7.61 -60.14 -4.84
N GLY A 4 8.06 -60.37 -6.08
CA GLY A 4 8.82 -59.34 -6.82
C GLY A 4 7.99 -58.19 -7.43
N ARG A 5 6.68 -58.39 -7.65
CA ARG A 5 5.81 -57.37 -8.27
C ARG A 5 5.30 -56.32 -7.27
N THR A 6 5.10 -56.69 -6.01
CA THR A 6 4.63 -55.78 -4.95
C THR A 6 5.70 -54.79 -4.49
N SER A 7 6.97 -55.21 -4.41
CA SER A 7 8.08 -54.34 -4.04
C SER A 7 8.38 -53.27 -5.09
N SER A 8 8.26 -53.60 -6.38
CA SER A 8 8.45 -52.64 -7.48
C SER A 8 7.32 -51.61 -7.54
N LEU A 9 6.07 -52.01 -7.25
CA LEU A 9 4.93 -51.09 -7.18
C LEU A 9 5.07 -50.10 -6.03
N LEU A 10 5.47 -50.58 -4.83
CA LEU A 10 5.66 -49.76 -3.63
C LEU A 10 6.73 -48.68 -3.83
N VAL A 11 7.89 -49.06 -4.39
CA VAL A 11 8.97 -48.12 -4.71
C VAL A 11 8.49 -47.06 -5.70
N PHE A 12 7.83 -47.48 -6.78
CA PHE A 12 7.29 -46.53 -7.77
C PHE A 12 6.30 -45.54 -7.17
N THR A 13 5.36 -46.01 -6.34
CA THR A 13 4.38 -45.13 -5.68
C THR A 13 5.02 -44.15 -4.71
N VAL A 14 6.04 -44.56 -3.95
CA VAL A 14 6.76 -43.69 -3.01
C VAL A 14 7.57 -42.63 -3.77
N THR A 15 8.26 -43.03 -4.84
CA THR A 15 9.02 -42.08 -5.68
C THR A 15 8.10 -41.06 -6.35
N LEU A 16 6.96 -41.49 -6.88
CA LEU A 16 5.98 -40.58 -7.49
C LEU A 16 5.39 -39.61 -6.47
N LEU A 17 5.01 -40.11 -5.29
CA LEU A 17 4.51 -39.27 -4.19
C LEU A 17 5.57 -38.25 -3.74
N GLY A 18 6.83 -38.68 -3.60
CA GLY A 18 7.94 -37.80 -3.27
C GLY A 18 8.15 -36.70 -4.31
N LEU A 19 8.08 -37.05 -5.60
CA LEU A 19 8.17 -36.05 -6.68
C LEU A 19 7.02 -35.05 -6.63
N LEU A 20 5.79 -35.51 -6.43
CA LEU A 20 4.60 -34.65 -6.31
C LEU A 20 4.71 -33.70 -5.10
N LEU A 21 5.15 -34.22 -3.95
CA LEU A 21 5.39 -33.41 -2.75
C LEU A 21 6.49 -32.38 -2.98
N MET A 22 7.55 -32.74 -3.71
CA MET A 22 8.64 -31.82 -4.03
C MET A 22 8.17 -30.69 -4.97
N ILE A 23 7.42 -31.01 -6.03
CA ILE A 23 6.84 -30.00 -6.93
C ILE A 23 5.90 -29.07 -6.15
N TRP A 24 5.08 -29.63 -5.27
CA TRP A 24 4.17 -28.85 -4.44
C TRP A 24 4.92 -27.93 -3.45
N ALA A 25 5.99 -28.43 -2.80
CA ALA A 25 6.83 -27.64 -1.91
C ALA A 25 7.51 -26.47 -2.63
N VAL A 26 8.03 -26.70 -3.84
CA VAL A 26 8.62 -25.63 -4.67
C VAL A 26 7.58 -24.57 -5.03
N SER A 27 6.34 -24.97 -5.34
CA SER A 27 5.24 -24.03 -5.58
C SER A 27 4.95 -23.16 -4.35
N LEU A 28 4.85 -23.76 -3.16
CA LEU A 28 4.60 -23.02 -1.91
C LEU A 28 5.72 -22.01 -1.59
N ILE A 29 6.98 -22.38 -1.84
CA ILE A 29 8.13 -21.49 -1.66
C ILE A 29 8.05 -20.31 -2.64
N ARG A 30 7.73 -20.57 -3.92
CA ARG A 30 7.54 -19.52 -4.91
C ARG A 30 6.44 -18.57 -4.50
N ASP A 31 5.29 -19.09 -4.07
CA ASP A 31 4.16 -18.29 -3.62
C ASP A 31 4.54 -17.46 -2.38
N ALA A 32 5.31 -18.03 -1.44
CA ALA A 32 5.81 -17.29 -0.27
C ALA A 32 6.72 -16.11 -0.68
N PHE A 33 7.64 -16.31 -1.62
CA PHE A 33 8.45 -15.21 -2.14
C PHE A 33 7.63 -14.15 -2.86
N GLN A 34 6.58 -14.56 -3.60
CA GLN A 34 5.67 -13.62 -4.26
C GLN A 34 4.89 -12.79 -3.24
N TYR A 35 4.35 -13.40 -2.18
CA TYR A 35 3.65 -12.68 -1.11
C TYR A 35 4.57 -11.73 -0.35
N GLN A 36 5.82 -12.15 -0.10
CA GLN A 36 6.80 -11.28 0.53
C GLN A 36 7.12 -10.06 -0.34
N ALA A 37 7.42 -10.27 -1.63
CA ALA A 37 7.72 -9.18 -2.55
C ALA A 37 6.53 -8.22 -2.74
N ALA A 38 5.31 -8.77 -2.83
CA ALA A 38 4.08 -7.98 -2.88
C ALA A 38 3.88 -7.16 -1.58
N GLY A 39 4.16 -7.75 -0.42
CA GLY A 39 4.06 -7.10 0.88
C GLY A 39 5.07 -5.96 1.04
N GLU A 40 6.32 -6.15 0.64
CA GLU A 40 7.36 -5.11 0.67
C GLU A 40 7.01 -3.92 -0.25
N THR A 41 6.53 -4.21 -1.47
CA THR A 41 6.08 -3.19 -2.42
C THR A 41 4.89 -2.39 -1.87
N ASN A 42 3.90 -3.09 -1.33
CA ASN A 42 2.71 -2.46 -0.75
C ASN A 42 3.05 -1.66 0.53
N ALA A 43 4.00 -2.12 1.35
CA ALA A 43 4.46 -1.38 2.52
C ALA A 43 5.14 -0.05 2.14
N ARG A 44 5.98 -0.06 1.08
CA ARG A 44 6.56 1.17 0.54
C ARG A 44 5.49 2.14 0.04
N LEU A 45 4.48 1.62 -0.68
CA LEU A 45 3.36 2.42 -1.16
C LEU A 45 2.57 3.05 0.00
N ILE A 46 2.27 2.29 1.06
CA ILE A 46 1.64 2.83 2.27
C ILE A 46 2.46 3.97 2.87
N GLY A 47 3.79 3.82 2.95
CA GLY A 47 4.68 4.87 3.43
C GLY A 47 4.53 6.17 2.62
N ARG A 48 4.51 6.07 1.29
CA ARG A 48 4.31 7.22 0.41
C ARG A 48 2.92 7.83 0.50
N LEU A 49 1.88 7.03 0.67
CA LEU A 49 0.52 7.53 0.89
C LEU A 49 0.40 8.32 2.20
N ILE A 50 1.12 7.92 3.25
CA ILE A 50 1.16 8.68 4.53
C ILE A 50 1.87 10.02 4.34
N GLU A 51 2.99 10.05 3.61
CA GLU A 51 3.69 11.30 3.28
C GLU A 51 2.83 12.24 2.42
N PHE A 52 2.02 11.67 1.53
CA PHE A 52 1.05 12.40 0.71
C PHE A 52 -0.10 12.98 1.51
N GLU A 53 -0.65 12.21 2.46
CA GLU A 53 -1.63 12.70 3.44
C GLU A 53 -1.04 13.87 4.25
N ASP A 54 0.21 13.75 4.70
CA ASP A 54 0.90 14.83 5.42
C ASP A 54 1.08 16.09 4.54
N ALA A 55 1.39 15.93 3.25
CA ALA A 55 1.46 17.05 2.31
C ALA A 55 0.12 17.79 2.15
N LEU A 56 -1.00 17.05 2.09
CA LEU A 56 -2.35 17.64 2.08
C LEU A 56 -2.64 18.41 3.38
N HIS A 57 -2.25 17.87 4.53
CA HIS A 57 -2.39 18.58 5.80
C HIS A 57 -1.52 19.85 5.89
N ARG A 58 -0.32 19.84 5.31
CA ARG A 58 0.51 21.05 5.21
C ARG A 58 -0.14 22.11 4.33
N LEU A 59 -0.76 21.72 3.22
CA LEU A 59 -1.56 22.65 2.39
C LEU A 59 -2.72 23.26 3.18
N GLU A 60 -3.44 22.44 3.95
CA GLU A 60 -4.51 22.92 4.82
C GLU A 60 -4.01 23.94 5.85
N ALA A 61 -2.88 23.68 6.49
CA ALA A 61 -2.33 24.52 7.55
C ALA A 61 -1.97 25.95 7.11
N ILE A 62 -1.68 26.17 5.82
CA ILE A 62 -1.29 27.48 5.28
C ILE A 62 -2.40 28.51 5.47
N ILE A 63 -3.67 28.09 5.43
CA ILE A 63 -4.80 29.03 5.53
C ILE A 63 -4.88 29.73 6.90
N HIS A 64 -4.33 29.10 7.94
CA HIS A 64 -4.29 29.61 9.31
C HIS A 64 -2.98 30.31 9.67
N GLN A 65 -2.00 30.32 8.76
CA GLN A 65 -0.67 30.80 9.08
C GLN A 65 -0.68 32.33 9.03
N GLU A 66 -0.47 32.98 10.19
CA GLU A 66 -0.24 34.42 10.25
C GLU A 66 1.13 34.71 9.63
N PHE A 67 1.15 35.40 8.50
CA PHE A 67 2.39 35.76 7.84
C PHE A 67 2.96 37.03 8.47
N PRO A 68 4.27 37.06 8.83
CA PRO A 68 4.90 38.21 9.49
C PRO A 68 4.76 39.52 8.70
N ASP A 69 4.71 39.40 7.38
CA ASP A 69 4.28 40.42 6.45
C ASP A 69 2.96 39.94 5.84
N ASP A 70 1.84 40.53 6.24
CA ASP A 70 0.45 40.22 5.82
C ASP A 70 0.19 40.54 4.33
N SER A 71 1.25 40.54 3.51
CA SER A 71 1.20 40.77 2.09
C SER A 71 0.71 39.49 1.38
N PRO A 72 -0.26 39.61 0.46
CA PRO A 72 -0.73 38.47 -0.34
C PRO A 72 0.39 37.74 -1.10
N LYS A 73 1.48 38.45 -1.39
CA LYS A 73 2.67 37.89 -2.05
C LYS A 73 3.38 36.85 -1.18
N THR A 74 3.51 37.12 0.12
CA THR A 74 4.13 36.18 1.07
C THR A 74 3.28 34.92 1.18
N ALA A 75 1.97 35.07 1.43
CA ALA A 75 1.03 33.95 1.51
C ALA A 75 1.08 33.06 0.26
N THR A 76 1.05 33.67 -0.92
CA THR A 76 1.15 32.96 -2.22
C THR A 76 2.46 32.16 -2.34
N GLN A 77 3.60 32.70 -1.88
CA GLN A 77 4.88 31.98 -1.93
C GLN A 77 4.88 30.72 -1.06
N TYR A 78 4.25 30.77 0.13
CA TYR A 78 4.12 29.60 0.99
C TYR A 78 3.20 28.56 0.37
N TRP A 79 2.05 28.98 -0.18
CA TRP A 79 1.15 28.09 -0.91
C TRP A 79 1.84 27.37 -2.06
N VAL A 80 2.53 28.10 -2.94
CA VAL A 80 3.25 27.51 -4.08
C VAL A 80 4.31 26.51 -3.62
N ARG A 81 5.00 26.78 -2.50
CA ARG A 81 6.00 25.87 -1.96
C ARG A 81 5.37 24.56 -1.48
N GLU A 82 4.33 24.61 -0.67
CA GLU A 82 3.67 23.39 -0.18
C GLU A 82 2.94 22.64 -1.31
N TYR A 83 2.40 23.37 -2.30
CA TYR A 83 1.80 22.76 -3.50
C TYR A 83 2.84 22.01 -4.33
N ALA A 84 4.07 22.52 -4.43
CA ALA A 84 5.17 21.80 -5.07
C ALA A 84 5.53 20.51 -4.32
N GLU A 85 5.54 20.52 -2.98
CA GLU A 85 5.76 19.29 -2.18
C GLU A 85 4.63 18.28 -2.35
N TYR A 86 3.37 18.76 -2.46
CA TYR A 86 2.23 17.92 -2.82
C TYR A 86 2.43 17.23 -4.18
N LEU A 87 2.77 18.00 -5.23
CA LEU A 87 3.00 17.46 -6.58
C LEU A 87 4.14 16.44 -6.60
N LYS A 88 5.22 16.70 -5.88
CA LYS A 88 6.35 15.78 -5.73
C LYS A 88 5.92 14.48 -5.07
N SER A 89 5.17 14.55 -3.95
CA SER A 89 4.67 13.36 -3.27
C SER A 89 3.74 12.53 -4.17
N ARG A 90 2.89 13.20 -4.95
CA ARG A 90 2.03 12.59 -5.97
C ARG A 90 2.81 11.89 -7.08
N GLU A 91 3.89 12.49 -7.55
CA GLU A 91 4.80 11.89 -8.55
C GLU A 91 5.52 10.66 -7.98
N GLU A 92 6.00 10.74 -6.74
CA GLU A 92 6.67 9.63 -6.05
C GLU A 92 5.75 8.41 -5.90
N ILE A 93 4.45 8.61 -5.60
CA ILE A 93 3.46 7.53 -5.59
C ILE A 93 3.27 6.94 -6.98
N SER A 94 3.14 7.79 -8.00
CA SER A 94 2.92 7.36 -9.39
C SER A 94 4.10 6.52 -9.92
N GLY A 95 5.33 6.85 -9.51
CA GLY A 95 6.55 6.11 -9.85
C GLY A 95 6.64 4.70 -9.24
N LEU A 96 5.76 4.36 -8.28
CA LEU A 96 5.69 3.01 -7.69
C LEU A 96 4.83 2.03 -8.50
N TYR A 97 4.33 2.43 -9.68
CA TYR A 97 3.38 1.64 -10.48
C TYR A 97 2.21 1.15 -9.62
N PRO A 98 1.50 2.07 -8.95
CA PRO A 98 0.50 1.70 -7.98
C PRO A 98 -0.70 1.05 -8.69
N PRO A 99 -1.51 0.30 -7.93
CA PRO A 99 -2.76 -0.28 -8.45
C PRO A 99 -3.75 0.79 -8.90
N GLU A 100 -4.70 0.39 -9.74
CA GLU A 100 -5.68 1.29 -10.38
C GLU A 100 -6.49 2.13 -9.38
N THR A 101 -6.84 1.59 -8.21
CA THR A 101 -7.60 2.35 -7.20
C THR A 101 -6.80 3.54 -6.66
N VAL A 102 -5.49 3.40 -6.50
CA VAL A 102 -4.61 4.51 -6.09
C VAL A 102 -4.51 5.55 -7.20
N LEU A 103 -4.44 5.14 -8.48
CA LEU A 103 -4.45 6.08 -9.59
C LEU A 103 -5.76 6.86 -9.66
N SER A 104 -6.89 6.21 -9.43
CA SER A 104 -8.21 6.85 -9.33
C SER A 104 -8.26 7.84 -8.16
N MET A 105 -7.74 7.45 -6.98
CA MET A 105 -7.65 8.31 -5.81
C MET A 105 -6.77 9.54 -6.07
N LEU A 106 -5.61 9.37 -6.72
CA LEU A 106 -4.74 10.48 -7.10
C LEU A 106 -5.45 11.45 -8.05
N ALA A 107 -6.15 10.94 -9.06
CA ALA A 107 -6.90 11.79 -10.00
C ALA A 107 -8.04 12.57 -9.32
N GLU A 108 -8.77 11.94 -8.40
CA GLU A 108 -9.81 12.63 -7.62
C GLU A 108 -9.19 13.67 -6.68
N THR A 109 -8.07 13.34 -6.04
CA THR A 109 -7.35 14.26 -5.16
C THR A 109 -6.77 15.43 -5.95
N ASP A 110 -6.20 15.20 -7.14
CA ASP A 110 -5.73 16.26 -8.05
C ASP A 110 -6.88 17.25 -8.37
N SER A 111 -8.10 16.75 -8.62
CA SER A 111 -9.29 17.58 -8.85
C SER A 111 -9.71 18.38 -7.62
N VAL A 112 -9.67 17.77 -6.43
CA VAL A 112 -10.03 18.44 -5.17
C VAL A 112 -8.99 19.50 -4.82
N THR A 113 -7.71 19.19 -4.92
CA THR A 113 -6.62 20.15 -4.63
C THR A 113 -6.61 21.31 -5.63
N HIS A 114 -7.05 21.11 -6.88
CA HIS A 114 -7.26 22.21 -7.82
C HIS A 114 -8.39 23.16 -7.38
N ASN A 115 -9.49 22.63 -6.83
CA ASN A 115 -10.53 23.46 -6.23
C ASN A 115 -10.02 24.19 -4.99
N MET A 116 -9.21 23.53 -4.16
CA MET A 116 -8.58 24.15 -3.00
C MET A 116 -7.67 25.33 -3.40
N ASP A 117 -6.90 25.22 -4.48
CA ASP A 117 -6.10 26.31 -5.02
C ASP A 117 -6.96 27.52 -5.40
N SER A 118 -8.08 27.29 -6.08
CA SER A 118 -9.04 28.35 -6.43
C SER A 118 -9.62 29.03 -5.19
N LEU A 119 -10.08 28.24 -4.21
CA LEU A 119 -10.61 28.74 -2.94
C LEU A 119 -9.57 29.51 -2.13
N TYR A 120 -8.33 29.02 -2.11
CA TYR A 120 -7.22 29.70 -1.43
C TYR A 120 -6.94 31.09 -2.02
N MET A 121 -6.90 31.19 -3.36
CA MET A 121 -6.72 32.46 -4.05
C MET A 121 -7.86 33.45 -3.75
N GLU A 122 -9.09 32.95 -3.63
CA GLU A 122 -10.24 33.76 -3.19
C GLU A 122 -10.05 34.24 -1.74
N VAL A 123 -9.71 33.36 -0.80
CA VAL A 123 -9.49 33.69 0.63
C VAL A 123 -8.44 34.79 0.82
N ILE A 124 -7.31 34.72 0.11
CA ILE A 124 -6.25 35.74 0.25
C ILE A 124 -6.61 37.08 -0.39
N SER A 125 -7.52 37.09 -1.35
CA SER A 125 -7.98 38.31 -2.05
C SER A 125 -9.13 39.03 -1.34
N LEU A 126 -9.89 38.30 -0.51
CA LEU A 126 -11.09 38.81 0.15
C LEU A 126 -10.76 39.64 1.41
N PRO A 127 -11.58 40.67 1.69
CA PRO A 127 -11.51 41.37 2.98
C PRO A 127 -11.91 40.43 4.12
N ALA A 128 -11.37 40.65 5.32
CA ALA A 128 -11.51 39.76 6.48
C ALA A 128 -12.96 39.34 6.80
N ALA A 129 -13.94 40.23 6.62
CA ALA A 129 -15.35 39.95 6.87
C ALA A 129 -15.99 38.92 5.93
N SER A 130 -15.37 38.66 4.77
CA SER A 130 -15.87 37.75 3.73
C SER A 130 -15.11 36.43 3.64
N LYS A 131 -13.98 36.29 4.34
CA LYS A 131 -13.15 35.07 4.36
C LYS A 131 -13.83 33.82 4.94
N PRO A 132 -14.64 33.88 6.02
CA PRO A 132 -15.09 32.68 6.72
C PRO A 132 -15.85 31.67 5.84
N LEU A 133 -16.64 32.15 4.87
CA LEU A 133 -17.39 31.25 3.98
C LEU A 133 -16.47 30.44 3.07
N GLN A 134 -15.44 31.09 2.52
CA GLN A 134 -14.49 30.43 1.63
C GLN A 134 -13.51 29.54 2.38
N GLU A 135 -13.13 29.91 3.59
CA GLU A 135 -12.37 29.04 4.48
C GLU A 135 -13.14 27.74 4.78
N ILE A 136 -14.45 27.82 5.08
CA ILE A 136 -15.29 26.63 5.29
C ILE A 136 -15.30 25.73 4.05
N ALA A 137 -15.51 26.29 2.85
CA ALA A 137 -15.47 25.53 1.61
C ALA A 137 -14.11 24.86 1.39
N PHE A 138 -13.02 25.58 1.68
CA PHE A 138 -11.66 25.05 1.61
C PHE A 138 -11.45 23.88 2.56
N TYR A 139 -11.91 23.95 3.82
CA TYR A 139 -11.79 22.82 4.76
C TYR A 139 -12.61 21.61 4.33
N GLN A 140 -13.78 21.82 3.72
CA GLN A 140 -14.60 20.73 3.21
C GLN A 140 -13.86 19.97 2.10
N GLU A 141 -13.24 20.69 1.16
CA GLU A 141 -12.43 20.09 0.11
C GLU A 141 -11.15 19.43 0.67
N SER A 142 -10.44 20.09 1.60
CA SER A 142 -9.27 19.48 2.27
C SER A 142 -9.64 18.17 2.97
N HIS A 143 -10.69 18.18 3.77
CA HIS A 143 -11.16 16.99 4.47
C HIS A 143 -11.56 15.88 3.48
N ARG A 144 -12.18 16.24 2.35
CA ARG A 144 -12.49 15.27 1.30
C ARG A 144 -11.22 14.64 0.73
N ALA A 145 -10.23 15.44 0.32
CA ALA A 145 -8.95 14.94 -0.19
C ALA A 145 -8.27 13.99 0.81
N VAL A 146 -8.14 14.41 2.07
CA VAL A 146 -7.55 13.60 3.14
C VAL A 146 -8.33 12.30 3.36
N SER A 147 -9.67 12.36 3.32
CA SER A 147 -10.51 11.16 3.53
C SER A 147 -10.32 10.10 2.44
N LEU A 148 -10.13 10.53 1.18
CA LEU A 148 -9.85 9.63 0.06
C LEU A 148 -8.53 8.89 0.27
N VAL A 149 -7.48 9.63 0.64
CA VAL A 149 -6.15 9.05 0.92
C VAL A 149 -6.20 8.10 2.12
N ARG A 150 -6.90 8.47 3.20
CA ARG A 150 -7.05 7.63 4.40
C ARG A 150 -7.74 6.31 4.11
N GLU A 151 -8.79 6.32 3.29
CA GLU A 151 -9.48 5.09 2.94
C GLU A 151 -8.56 4.17 2.11
N GLU A 152 -7.81 4.73 1.14
CA GLU A 152 -6.84 3.95 0.38
C GLU A 152 -5.71 3.39 1.28
N ILE A 153 -5.19 4.16 2.24
CA ILE A 153 -4.24 3.67 3.25
C ILE A 153 -4.83 2.48 4.03
N ARG A 154 -6.11 2.58 4.42
CA ARG A 154 -6.81 1.52 5.15
C ARG A 154 -6.91 0.24 4.33
N GLU A 155 -7.32 0.35 3.07
CA GLU A 155 -7.41 -0.78 2.15
C GLU A 155 -6.05 -1.43 1.94
N ARG A 156 -5.00 -0.64 1.72
CA ARG A 156 -3.63 -1.16 1.54
C ARG A 156 -3.11 -1.86 2.78
N ARG A 157 -3.40 -1.35 3.98
CA ARG A 157 -3.07 -2.03 5.24
C ARG A 157 -3.82 -3.35 5.40
N ALA A 158 -5.11 -3.38 5.04
CA ALA A 158 -5.90 -4.61 5.05
C ALA A 158 -5.34 -5.65 4.08
N TYR A 159 -4.99 -5.25 2.85
CA TYR A 159 -4.33 -6.10 1.87
C TYR A 159 -2.98 -6.63 2.37
N ASN A 160 -2.16 -5.79 3.00
CA ASN A 160 -0.88 -6.22 3.57
C ASN A 160 -1.06 -7.28 4.68
N SER A 161 -2.10 -7.12 5.50
CA SER A 161 -2.47 -8.10 6.52
C SER A 161 -2.85 -9.44 5.90
N GLN A 162 -3.60 -9.44 4.80
CA GLN A 162 -3.95 -10.66 4.06
C GLN A 162 -2.71 -11.37 3.50
N LEU A 163 -1.76 -10.62 2.90
CA LEU A 163 -0.50 -11.19 2.41
C LEU A 163 0.32 -11.83 3.53
N SER A 164 0.42 -11.16 4.68
CA SER A 164 1.13 -11.69 5.85
C SER A 164 0.50 -12.98 6.39
N GLN A 165 -0.84 -13.05 6.41
CA GLN A 165 -1.57 -14.26 6.80
C GLN A 165 -1.30 -15.42 5.81
N GLN A 166 -1.32 -15.15 4.50
CA GLN A 166 -1.02 -16.15 3.47
C GLN A 166 0.43 -16.64 3.55
N LEU A 167 1.38 -15.73 3.77
CA LEU A 167 2.78 -16.08 3.97
C LEU A 167 2.97 -16.98 5.20
N THR A 168 2.36 -16.62 6.32
CA THR A 168 2.39 -17.42 7.56
C THR A 168 1.80 -18.82 7.34
N ARG A 169 0.69 -18.90 6.61
CA ARG A 169 0.06 -20.19 6.25
C ARG A 169 0.99 -21.04 5.38
N ASN A 170 1.63 -20.46 4.37
CA ASN A 170 2.56 -21.20 3.50
C ASN A 170 3.76 -21.75 4.29
N TRP A 171 4.35 -20.93 5.18
CA TRP A 171 5.43 -21.39 6.06
C TRP A 171 5.01 -22.51 7.01
N HIS A 172 3.80 -22.41 7.55
CA HIS A 172 3.26 -23.45 8.42
C HIS A 172 3.07 -24.78 7.67
N ILE A 173 2.49 -24.74 6.46
CA ILE A 173 2.32 -25.93 5.60
C ILE A 173 3.69 -26.53 5.23
N LEU A 174 4.65 -25.70 4.84
CA LEU A 174 5.99 -26.16 4.49
C LEU A 174 6.69 -26.84 5.68
N SER A 175 6.51 -26.28 6.88
CA SER A 175 7.03 -26.87 8.13
C SER A 175 6.39 -28.23 8.42
N MET A 176 5.06 -28.35 8.27
CA MET A 176 4.36 -29.63 8.42
C MET A 176 4.84 -30.68 7.41
N LEU A 177 5.03 -30.29 6.15
CA LEU A 177 5.59 -31.16 5.12
C LEU A 177 6.98 -31.67 5.50
N MET A 178 7.86 -30.80 5.97
CA MET A 178 9.20 -31.19 6.41
C MET A 178 9.16 -32.20 7.55
N VAL A 179 8.30 -32.00 8.55
CA VAL A 179 8.13 -32.94 9.67
C VAL A 179 7.63 -34.30 9.16
N VAL A 180 6.62 -34.31 8.29
CA VAL A 180 6.08 -35.55 7.70
C VAL A 180 7.13 -36.28 6.87
N CYS A 181 7.90 -35.56 6.04
CA CYS A 181 9.01 -36.13 5.28
C CYS A 181 10.09 -36.72 6.20
N PHE A 182 10.45 -36.03 7.30
CA PHE A 182 11.43 -36.51 8.25
C PHE A 182 10.97 -37.78 9.00
N LEU A 183 9.71 -37.82 9.43
CA LEU A 183 9.12 -39.02 10.05
C LEU A 183 9.08 -40.21 9.09
N MET A 184 8.74 -39.99 7.81
CA MET A 184 8.82 -41.03 6.79
C MET A 184 10.25 -41.55 6.63
N LEU A 185 11.24 -40.67 6.54
CA LEU A 185 12.65 -41.08 6.42
C LEU A 185 13.10 -41.95 7.60
N ILE A 186 12.72 -41.61 8.84
CA ILE A 186 13.01 -42.43 10.02
C ILE A 186 12.38 -43.83 9.91
N MET A 187 11.09 -43.91 9.52
CA MET A 187 10.39 -45.19 9.42
C MET A 187 10.93 -46.12 8.33
N PHE A 188 11.50 -45.57 7.25
CA PHE A 188 12.13 -46.37 6.20
C PHE A 188 13.61 -46.68 6.47
N ALA A 189 14.27 -45.96 7.38
CA ALA A 189 15.65 -46.21 7.80
C ALA A 189 15.76 -47.18 8.98
N ALA A 190 14.69 -47.34 9.77
CA ALA A 190 14.56 -48.33 10.85
C ALA A 190 14.13 -49.71 10.32
#